data_AF-A0AAW6JKT0-F1
#
_entry.id   AF-A0AAW6JKT0-F1
#
_cell.length_a   1.000
_cell.length_b   1.000
_cell.length_c   1.000
_cell.angle_alpha   90.00
_cell.angle_beta   90.00
_cell.angle_gamma   90.00
#
_symmetry.space_group_name_H-M   'P 1'
#
loop_
_entity.id
_entity.type
_entity.pdbx_description
1 polymer ?
#
loop_
_entity_poly.entity_id
_entity_poly.type
_entity_poly.pdbx_seq_one_letter_code
_entity_poly.pdbx_strand_id
1 'polypeptide(L)'
;MKAQLISFLLFTTIFVTGCSNSSNLENQDTDSESSSLIFTGSDIGDKVMKNLSKTDRDEYSLRMKFKNNDKVLTIYSIEGYRVYQNFPGYYIDILRSLKKSDLSDFSQIKIDTNLFNATFDVNTIKSLPLSDKEIKNLGYEEDGDADYDEFINRYLKIRTVAYKDKDTDE
;
A
#
# COMPACT_ATOMS: atom_id res chain seq x y z
N MET A 1 -10.35 31.35 51.92
CA MET A 1 -9.38 30.25 51.72
C MET A 1 -8.17 30.86 51.01
N LYS A 2 -7.06 31.10 51.73
CA LYS A 2 -5.74 30.41 51.62
C LYS A 2 -5.23 30.33 50.16
N ALA A 3 -4.29 31.20 49.75
CA ALA A 3 -2.82 30.96 49.61
C ALA A 3 -2.50 30.00 48.44
N GLN A 4 -1.53 30.14 47.53
CA GLN A 4 -0.22 30.83 47.37
C GLN A 4 0.16 30.67 45.86
N LEU A 5 0.82 31.63 45.18
CA LEU A 5 2.27 31.71 44.89
C LEU A 5 2.79 30.49 44.06
N ILE A 6 3.43 30.59 42.87
CA ILE A 6 4.84 31.00 42.62
C ILE A 6 5.21 30.87 41.10
N SER A 7 6.02 31.84 40.62
CA SER A 7 7.13 31.84 39.62
C SER A 7 6.95 31.33 38.18
N PHE A 8 7.23 32.11 37.12
CA PHE A 8 8.52 32.64 36.58
C PHE A 8 9.52 31.58 36.11
N LEU A 9 9.79 31.53 34.79
CA LEU A 9 11.12 31.52 34.13
C LEU A 9 10.90 31.59 32.59
N LEU A 10 11.09 32.74 31.93
CA LEU A 10 12.32 33.35 31.36
C LEU A 10 12.76 32.82 29.98
N PHE A 11 12.76 33.76 29.03
CA PHE A 11 13.29 33.71 27.66
C PHE A 11 14.80 33.43 27.61
N THR A 12 15.23 32.72 26.57
CA THR A 12 16.58 32.88 25.98
C THR A 12 16.52 32.72 24.47
N THR A 13 16.36 33.85 23.78
CA THR A 13 16.82 34.05 22.40
C THR A 13 18.34 34.21 22.42
N ILE A 14 19.07 33.36 21.70
CA ILE A 14 20.50 33.53 21.47
C ILE A 14 20.67 34.37 20.20
N PHE A 15 21.21 35.58 20.37
CA PHE A 15 21.90 36.31 19.31
C PHE A 15 23.35 35.83 19.27
N VAL A 16 23.88 35.52 18.08
CA VAL A 16 25.31 35.60 17.81
C VAL A 16 25.49 36.47 16.56
N THR A 17 26.07 37.64 16.76
CA THR A 17 26.63 38.50 15.71
C THR A 17 28.14 38.43 15.85
N GLY A 18 28.87 38.20 14.76
CA GLY A 18 30.32 38.21 14.71
C GLY A 18 30.84 38.36 13.29
N CYS A 19 31.78 39.28 13.10
CA CYS A 19 32.13 40.02 11.89
C CYS A 19 32.92 39.26 10.80
N SER A 20 32.95 39.89 9.62
CA SER A 20 33.68 39.55 8.38
C SER A 20 35.21 39.53 8.50
N ASN A 21 35.89 38.59 7.82
CA ASN A 21 36.88 38.86 6.76
C ASN A 21 37.42 37.57 6.09
N SER A 22 37.83 37.75 4.83
CA SER A 22 38.33 36.77 3.85
C SER A 22 39.67 36.09 4.20
N SER A 23 39.79 34.78 3.92
CA SER A 23 40.98 34.17 3.29
C SER A 23 40.76 32.72 2.85
N ASN A 24 41.37 32.39 1.71
CA ASN A 24 41.53 31.10 1.05
C ASN A 24 41.80 29.87 1.95
N LEU A 25 41.48 28.72 1.34
CA LEU A 25 42.15 27.41 1.35
C LEU A 25 41.53 26.26 2.17
N GLU A 26 41.46 25.15 1.44
CA GLU A 26 41.49 23.74 1.85
C GLU A 26 40.21 23.04 2.35
N ASN A 27 39.72 22.19 1.45
CA ASN A 27 39.13 20.87 1.67
C ASN A 27 38.96 20.44 3.13
N GLN A 28 37.70 20.30 3.54
CA GLN A 28 37.28 19.14 4.32
C GLN A 28 36.00 18.61 3.69
N ASP A 29 36.16 17.51 2.95
CA ASP A 29 35.10 16.55 2.70
C ASP A 29 34.49 16.20 4.05
N THR A 30 33.32 16.77 4.33
CA THR A 30 32.44 16.23 5.35
C THR A 30 31.64 15.17 4.66
N ASP A 31 32.17 13.94 4.69
CA ASP A 31 31.40 12.73 4.54
C ASP A 31 30.25 12.80 5.55
N SER A 32 29.14 13.39 5.11
CA SER A 32 27.86 13.19 5.75
C SER A 32 27.54 11.73 5.49
N GLU A 33 27.95 10.88 6.41
CA GLU A 33 27.36 9.55 6.60
C GLU A 33 25.88 9.76 6.89
N SER A 34 25.12 9.99 5.81
CA SER A 34 23.71 9.69 5.72
C SER A 34 23.62 8.21 6.06
N SER A 35 23.45 7.92 7.35
CA SER A 35 23.06 6.63 7.87
C SER A 35 21.69 6.31 7.28
N SER A 36 21.66 5.86 6.03
CA SER A 36 20.51 5.19 5.45
C SER A 36 20.37 3.92 6.26
N LEU A 37 19.39 3.89 7.16
CA LEU A 37 18.90 2.66 7.74
C LEU A 37 18.37 1.80 6.58
N ILE A 38 19.26 1.00 6.00
CA ILE A 38 18.89 -0.05 5.05
C ILE A 38 18.23 -1.13 5.91
N PHE A 39 16.90 -1.11 5.94
CA PHE A 39 16.10 -2.16 6.54
C PHE A 39 16.29 -3.42 5.68
N THR A 40 17.17 -4.34 6.09
CA THR A 40 17.45 -5.60 5.39
C THR A 40 16.42 -6.70 5.70
N GLY A 41 15.23 -6.33 6.17
CA GLY A 41 14.08 -7.22 6.13
C GLY A 41 13.46 -7.16 4.75
N SER A 42 13.23 -8.31 4.11
CA SER A 42 12.41 -8.35 2.88
C SER A 42 11.10 -7.62 3.16
N ASP A 43 10.89 -6.48 2.49
CA ASP A 43 9.67 -5.70 2.60
C ASP A 43 8.48 -6.61 2.28
N ILE A 44 7.39 -6.48 3.03
CA ILE A 44 6.15 -7.21 2.73
C ILE A 44 5.71 -6.92 1.29
N GLY A 45 5.95 -5.69 0.82
CA GLY A 45 5.75 -5.29 -0.57
C GLY A 45 6.48 -6.24 -1.54
N ASP A 46 7.78 -6.48 -1.32
CA ASP A 46 8.56 -7.40 -2.16
C ASP A 46 8.03 -8.84 -2.12
N LYS A 47 7.57 -9.31 -0.96
CA LYS A 47 6.99 -10.65 -0.82
C LYS A 47 5.69 -10.78 -1.62
N VAL A 48 4.83 -9.77 -1.55
CA VAL A 48 3.61 -9.67 -2.38
C VAL A 48 3.99 -9.61 -3.86
N MET A 49 4.90 -8.73 -4.27
CA MET A 49 5.33 -8.62 -5.67
C MET A 49 5.92 -9.93 -6.22
N LYS A 50 6.62 -10.73 -5.41
CA LYS A 50 7.17 -12.04 -5.81
C LYS A 50 6.10 -13.11 -6.07
N ASN A 51 4.90 -12.95 -5.50
CA ASN A 51 3.79 -13.90 -5.66
C ASN A 51 2.92 -13.65 -6.90
N LEU A 52 3.17 -12.57 -7.64
CA LEU A 52 2.59 -12.34 -8.96
C LEU A 52 3.10 -13.35 -9.98
N SER A 53 2.31 -13.63 -11.03
CA SER A 53 2.80 -14.45 -12.14
C SER A 53 3.91 -13.71 -12.90
N LYS A 54 4.73 -14.45 -13.66
CA LYS A 54 5.73 -13.83 -14.55
C LYS A 54 5.08 -12.91 -15.57
N THR A 55 3.93 -13.31 -16.12
CA THR A 55 3.16 -12.51 -17.07
C THR A 55 2.76 -11.19 -16.43
N ASP A 56 2.15 -11.20 -15.24
CA ASP A 56 1.71 -9.96 -14.58
C ASP A 56 2.89 -9.03 -14.28
N ARG A 57 3.97 -9.60 -13.74
CA ARG A 57 5.15 -8.85 -13.30
C ARG A 57 5.99 -8.33 -14.48
N ASP A 58 6.25 -9.15 -15.48
CA ASP A 58 7.25 -8.86 -16.50
C ASP A 58 6.59 -8.35 -17.79
N GLU A 59 5.53 -9.02 -18.25
CA GLU A 59 4.83 -8.66 -19.48
C GLU A 59 3.88 -7.48 -19.25
N TYR A 60 3.03 -7.54 -18.22
CA TYR A 60 2.12 -6.44 -17.88
C TYR A 60 2.76 -5.37 -16.99
N SER A 61 4.02 -5.58 -16.60
CA SER A 61 4.80 -4.62 -15.80
C SER A 61 4.05 -4.16 -14.54
N LEU A 62 3.23 -5.04 -13.95
CA LEU A 62 2.46 -4.72 -12.77
C LEU A 62 3.41 -4.36 -11.63
N ARG A 63 3.23 -3.18 -11.06
CA ARG A 63 3.93 -2.69 -9.87
C ARG A 63 2.91 -2.15 -8.87
N MET A 64 3.15 -2.42 -7.60
CA MET A 64 2.34 -1.91 -6.49
C MET A 64 3.25 -1.16 -5.52
N LYS A 65 2.76 -0.04 -4.99
CA LYS A 65 3.44 0.67 -3.90
C LYS A 65 2.64 0.50 -2.62
N PHE A 66 3.37 0.20 -1.55
CA PHE A 66 2.82 -0.16 -0.25
C PHE A 66 3.22 0.87 0.79
N LYS A 67 2.32 1.14 1.72
CA LYS A 67 2.62 1.82 2.98
C LYS A 67 2.03 1.00 4.12
N ASN A 68 2.77 0.91 5.21
CA ASN A 68 2.32 0.32 6.46
C ASN A 68 1.93 1.47 7.40
N ASN A 69 0.77 1.33 8.07
CA ASN A 69 0.50 2.04 9.31
C ASN A 69 -0.07 1.07 10.34
N ASP A 70 0.66 0.83 11.43
CA ASP A 70 0.30 -0.12 12.49
C ASP A 70 -0.01 -1.52 11.91
N LYS A 71 -1.26 -2.00 12.03
CA LYS A 71 -1.69 -3.31 11.52
C LYS A 71 -2.41 -3.23 10.16
N VAL A 72 -2.23 -2.14 9.43
CA VAL A 72 -2.88 -1.90 8.13
C VAL A 72 -1.83 -1.81 7.02
N LEU A 73 -1.85 -2.78 6.09
CA LEU A 73 -1.09 -2.69 4.84
C LEU A 73 -1.94 -1.98 3.79
N THR A 74 -1.46 -0.85 3.29
CA THR A 74 -2.16 -0.08 2.25
C THR A 74 -1.41 -0.15 0.92
N ILE A 75 -2.06 -0.64 -0.12
CA ILE A 75 -1.64 -0.46 -1.52
C ILE A 75 -2.17 0.90 -1.97
N TYR A 76 -1.27 1.88 -2.18
CA TYR A 76 -1.67 3.26 -2.50
C TYR A 76 -1.36 3.66 -3.95
N SER A 77 -0.58 2.86 -4.66
CA SER A 77 -0.34 3.03 -6.09
C SER A 77 -0.31 1.68 -6.77
N ILE A 78 -0.86 1.67 -7.97
CA ILE A 78 -0.94 0.55 -8.90
C ILE A 78 -0.45 1.09 -10.24
N GLU A 79 0.59 0.48 -10.78
CA GLU A 79 1.27 0.89 -12.01
C GLU A 79 1.40 -0.33 -12.93
N GLY A 80 1.39 -0.12 -14.25
CA GLY A 80 1.46 -1.19 -15.26
C GLY A 80 0.93 -0.75 -16.61
N TYR A 81 0.86 -1.68 -17.58
CA TYR A 81 0.26 -1.39 -18.88
C TYR A 81 -1.20 -0.94 -18.72
N ARG A 82 -1.58 0.19 -19.34
CA ARG A 82 -2.95 0.75 -19.26
C ARG A 82 -4.04 -0.25 -19.65
N VAL A 83 -3.76 -1.12 -20.63
CA VAL A 83 -4.71 -2.15 -21.08
C VAL A 83 -5.00 -3.17 -19.96
N TYR A 84 -3.99 -3.50 -19.16
CA TYR A 84 -4.11 -4.45 -18.05
C TYR A 84 -4.98 -3.88 -16.93
N GLN A 85 -4.90 -2.57 -16.66
CA GLN A 85 -5.74 -1.90 -15.65
C GLN A 85 -7.24 -1.89 -16.00
N ASN A 86 -7.59 -2.08 -17.28
CA ASN A 86 -8.98 -2.13 -17.75
C ASN A 86 -9.54 -3.57 -17.76
N PHE A 87 -8.74 -4.58 -17.41
CA PHE A 87 -9.17 -5.97 -17.36
C PHE A 87 -9.58 -6.36 -15.93
N PRO A 88 -10.78 -6.88 -15.67
CA PRO A 88 -11.25 -7.25 -14.33
C PRO A 88 -10.34 -8.26 -13.62
N GLY A 89 -9.74 -9.18 -14.39
CA GLY A 89 -8.80 -10.19 -13.87
C GLY A 89 -7.56 -9.57 -13.20
N TYR A 90 -7.18 -8.35 -13.57
CA TYR A 90 -6.09 -7.63 -12.92
C TYR A 90 -6.28 -7.53 -11.40
N TYR A 91 -7.51 -7.23 -10.98
CA TYR A 91 -7.84 -7.13 -9.57
C TYR A 91 -7.70 -8.47 -8.83
N ILE A 92 -8.08 -9.55 -9.52
CA ILE A 92 -7.97 -10.91 -9.00
C ILE A 92 -6.51 -11.29 -8.80
N ASP A 93 -5.61 -10.90 -9.69
CA ASP A 93 -4.18 -11.21 -9.59
C ASP A 93 -3.51 -10.52 -8.39
N ILE A 94 -3.89 -9.28 -8.08
CA ILE A 94 -3.46 -8.60 -6.85
C ILE A 94 -3.92 -9.39 -5.62
N LEU A 95 -5.22 -9.74 -5.56
CA LEU A 95 -5.78 -10.48 -4.44
C LEU A 95 -5.14 -11.88 -4.28
N ARG A 96 -4.83 -12.56 -5.40
CA ARG A 96 -4.13 -13.85 -5.40
C ARG A 96 -2.74 -13.72 -4.81
N SER A 97 -2.01 -12.68 -5.20
CA SER A 97 -0.68 -12.40 -4.66
C SER A 97 -0.74 -12.15 -3.14
N LEU A 98 -1.66 -11.31 -2.68
CA LEU A 98 -1.90 -11.06 -1.25
C LEU A 98 -2.27 -12.34 -0.48
N LYS A 99 -3.14 -13.17 -1.05
CA LYS A 99 -3.54 -14.46 -0.47
C LYS A 99 -2.35 -15.40 -0.28
N LYS A 100 -1.36 -15.39 -1.17
CA LYS A 100 -0.14 -16.20 -1.08
C LYS A 100 0.93 -15.66 -0.13
N SER A 101 0.92 -14.36 0.16
CA SER A 101 1.94 -13.72 1.02
C SER A 101 1.74 -14.01 2.50
N ASP A 102 2.78 -14.00 3.32
CA ASP A 102 2.60 -13.99 4.77
C ASP A 102 2.10 -12.60 5.22
N LEU A 103 0.87 -12.51 5.71
CA LEU A 103 0.21 -11.27 6.14
C LEU A 103 -0.03 -11.25 7.66
N SER A 104 0.64 -12.11 8.43
CA SER A 104 0.39 -12.32 9.86
C SER A 104 0.57 -11.07 10.73
N ASP A 105 1.41 -10.12 10.29
CA ASP A 105 1.64 -8.85 10.98
C ASP A 105 0.47 -7.84 10.81
N PHE A 106 -0.46 -8.10 9.90
CA PHE A 106 -1.54 -7.18 9.54
C PHE A 106 -2.90 -7.73 9.96
N SER A 107 -3.79 -6.84 10.42
CA SER A 107 -5.21 -7.15 10.60
C SER A 107 -6.03 -6.78 9.37
N GLN A 108 -5.60 -5.76 8.62
CA GLN A 108 -6.34 -5.24 7.47
C GLN A 108 -5.43 -4.97 6.26
N ILE A 109 -6.02 -5.18 5.09
CA ILE A 109 -5.46 -4.79 3.79
C ILE A 109 -6.36 -3.73 3.18
N LYS A 110 -5.79 -2.57 2.87
CA LYS A 110 -6.46 -1.48 2.17
C LYS A 110 -5.89 -1.34 0.76
N ILE A 111 -6.75 -1.30 -0.24
CA ILE A 111 -6.40 -0.87 -1.59
C ILE A 111 -7.01 0.51 -1.73
N ASP A 112 -6.17 1.54 -1.79
CA ASP A 112 -6.53 2.95 -1.71
C ASP A 112 -5.91 3.69 -2.90
N THR A 113 -6.51 3.53 -4.07
CA THR A 113 -5.95 4.02 -5.33
C THR A 113 -6.96 4.86 -6.09
N ASN A 114 -6.49 5.61 -7.08
CA ASN A 114 -7.33 6.43 -7.95
C ASN A 114 -8.32 5.59 -8.79
N LEU A 115 -8.06 4.29 -8.93
CA LEU A 115 -8.85 3.36 -9.74
C LEU A 115 -9.86 2.58 -8.89
N PHE A 116 -9.50 2.31 -7.62
CA PHE A 116 -10.21 1.36 -6.80
C PHE A 116 -9.94 1.59 -5.31
N ASN A 117 -11.02 1.53 -4.52
CA ASN A 117 -10.99 1.69 -3.07
C ASN A 117 -11.71 0.53 -2.39
N ALA A 118 -10.95 -0.35 -1.70
CA ALA A 118 -11.53 -1.35 -0.82
C ALA A 118 -10.68 -1.64 0.40
N THR A 119 -11.35 -2.06 1.47
CA THR A 119 -10.70 -2.53 2.70
C THR A 119 -11.17 -3.95 3.01
N PHE A 120 -10.23 -4.81 3.38
CA PHE A 120 -10.47 -6.20 3.74
C PHE A 120 -9.82 -6.50 5.09
N ASP A 121 -10.47 -7.33 5.89
CA ASP A 121 -9.76 -8.08 6.93
C ASP A 121 -8.82 -9.10 6.29
N VAL A 122 -7.66 -9.34 6.88
CA VAL A 122 -6.68 -10.31 6.35
C VAL A 122 -7.29 -11.71 6.24
N ASN A 123 -8.12 -12.11 7.19
CA ASN A 123 -8.83 -13.39 7.14
C ASN A 123 -9.75 -13.51 5.92
N THR A 124 -10.41 -12.41 5.54
CA THR A 124 -11.21 -12.35 4.31
C THR A 124 -10.32 -12.64 3.11
N ILE A 125 -9.21 -11.92 2.94
CA ILE A 125 -8.24 -12.15 1.85
C ILE A 125 -7.80 -13.61 1.78
N LYS A 126 -7.48 -14.24 2.92
CA LYS A 126 -7.05 -15.65 2.95
C LYS A 126 -8.15 -16.63 2.51
N SER A 127 -9.40 -16.31 2.82
CA SER A 127 -10.55 -17.16 2.50
C SER A 127 -11.10 -17.01 1.08
N LEU A 128 -10.75 -15.94 0.35
CA LEU A 128 -11.37 -15.64 -0.95
C LEU A 128 -11.17 -16.78 -1.99
N PRO A 129 -12.23 -17.21 -2.70
CA PRO A 129 -12.15 -18.19 -3.78
C PRO A 129 -11.61 -17.51 -5.03
N LEU A 130 -10.29 -17.54 -5.23
CA LEU A 130 -9.62 -16.73 -6.26
C LEU A 130 -9.11 -17.56 -7.43
N SER A 131 -9.14 -18.89 -7.40
CA SER A 131 -8.81 -19.68 -8.60
C SER A 131 -9.96 -19.70 -9.59
N ASP A 132 -9.67 -19.82 -10.89
CA ASP A 132 -10.69 -19.84 -11.96
C ASP A 132 -11.75 -20.91 -11.69
N LYS A 133 -11.31 -22.09 -11.22
CA LYS A 133 -12.20 -23.19 -10.82
C LYS A 133 -13.12 -22.78 -9.66
N GLU A 134 -12.59 -22.16 -8.62
CA GLU A 134 -13.41 -21.73 -7.48
C GLU A 134 -14.38 -20.63 -7.88
N ILE A 135 -13.94 -19.65 -8.69
CA ILE A 135 -14.77 -18.55 -9.18
C ILE A 135 -15.90 -19.09 -10.06
N LYS A 136 -15.59 -19.96 -11.02
CA LYS A 136 -16.58 -20.63 -11.87
C LYS A 136 -17.60 -21.42 -11.06
N ASN A 137 -17.16 -22.10 -10.01
CA ASN A 137 -18.04 -22.89 -9.14
C ASN A 137 -19.03 -22.05 -8.31
N LEU A 138 -18.90 -20.71 -8.31
CA LEU A 138 -19.90 -19.83 -7.70
C LEU A 138 -21.18 -19.72 -8.56
N GLY A 139 -21.15 -20.20 -9.81
CA GLY A 139 -22.35 -20.41 -10.63
C GLY A 139 -22.92 -19.13 -11.25
N TYR A 140 -22.05 -18.23 -11.73
CA TYR A 140 -22.46 -17.08 -12.54
C TYR A 140 -22.93 -17.53 -13.93
N GLU A 141 -23.80 -16.75 -14.57
CA GLU A 141 -24.62 -17.18 -15.72
C GLU A 141 -23.87 -17.40 -17.05
N GLU A 142 -22.53 -17.43 -17.07
CA GLU A 142 -21.77 -17.68 -18.30
C GLU A 142 -21.34 -19.14 -18.51
N ASP A 143 -21.50 -19.58 -19.76
CA ASP A 143 -21.11 -20.89 -20.27
C ASP A 143 -19.58 -21.04 -20.31
N GLY A 144 -19.01 -21.57 -19.23
CA GLY A 144 -17.79 -22.38 -19.30
C GLY A 144 -16.53 -21.80 -18.68
N ASP A 145 -16.41 -20.48 -18.50
CA ASP A 145 -15.22 -19.84 -17.95
C ASP A 145 -15.49 -19.11 -16.62
N ALA A 146 -14.44 -18.59 -15.99
CA ALA A 146 -14.55 -17.85 -14.75
C ALA A 146 -14.99 -16.41 -15.03
N ASP A 147 -16.22 -16.07 -14.63
CA ASP A 147 -16.74 -14.71 -14.73
C ASP A 147 -16.16 -13.82 -13.61
N TYR A 148 -15.11 -13.06 -13.96
CA TYR A 148 -14.43 -12.17 -13.02
C TYR A 148 -15.23 -10.90 -12.71
N ASP A 149 -16.01 -10.40 -13.66
CA ASP A 149 -16.84 -9.21 -13.47
C ASP A 149 -17.93 -9.48 -12.44
N GLU A 150 -18.66 -10.58 -12.62
CA GLU A 150 -19.73 -10.98 -11.72
C GLU A 150 -19.18 -11.41 -10.35
N PHE A 151 -18.02 -12.05 -10.31
CA PHE A 151 -17.31 -12.33 -9.07
C PHE A 151 -16.98 -11.04 -8.30
N ILE A 152 -16.46 -10.02 -8.97
CA ILE A 152 -16.15 -8.74 -8.34
C ILE A 152 -17.44 -8.09 -7.84
N ASN A 153 -18.44 -7.97 -8.71
CA ASN A 153 -19.67 -7.25 -8.44
C ASN A 153 -20.58 -7.89 -7.38
N ARG A 154 -20.69 -9.22 -7.36
CA ARG A 154 -21.60 -9.94 -6.44
C ARG A 154 -20.93 -10.58 -5.25
N TYR A 155 -19.68 -11.03 -5.37
CA TYR A 155 -19.02 -11.77 -4.29
C TYR A 155 -18.03 -10.91 -3.51
N LEU A 156 -17.20 -10.13 -4.19
CA LEU A 156 -16.18 -9.30 -3.53
C LEU A 156 -16.79 -8.06 -2.87
N LYS A 157 -17.66 -7.31 -3.57
CA LYS A 157 -18.30 -6.08 -3.03
C LYS A 157 -19.00 -6.28 -1.69
N ILE A 158 -19.62 -7.45 -1.47
CA ILE A 158 -20.33 -7.75 -0.21
C ILE A 158 -19.42 -8.19 0.94
N ARG A 159 -18.14 -8.47 0.65
CA ARG A 159 -17.12 -8.94 1.61
C ARG A 159 -16.06 -7.89 1.92
N THR A 160 -16.16 -6.71 1.30
CA THR A 160 -15.32 -5.56 1.61
C THR A 160 -15.93 -4.75 2.75
N VAL A 161 -15.09 -4.34 3.70
CA VAL A 161 -15.49 -3.51 4.86
C VAL A 161 -15.97 -2.13 4.41
N ALA A 162 -15.41 -1.63 3.30
CA ALA A 162 -15.90 -0.48 2.56
C ALA A 162 -15.63 -0.71 1.07
N TYR A 163 -16.65 -0.45 0.24
CA TYR A 163 -16.55 -0.45 -1.21
C TYR A 163 -17.09 0.87 -1.73
N LYS A 164 -16.31 1.59 -2.52
CA LYS A 164 -16.82 2.72 -3.30
C LYS A 164 -16.54 2.40 -4.77
N ASP A 165 -17.61 2.12 -5.54
CA ASP A 165 -17.52 2.23 -7.00
C ASP A 165 -17.03 3.64 -7.29
N LYS A 166 -16.15 3.80 -8.29
CA LYS A 166 -15.98 5.14 -8.85
C LYS A 166 -17.36 5.53 -9.36
N ASP A 167 -17.86 6.65 -8.86
CA ASP A 167 -19.14 7.21 -9.26
C ASP A 167 -19.29 7.00 -10.78
N THR A 168 -20.31 6.24 -11.16
CA THR A 168 -20.91 6.36 -12.49
C THR A 168 -21.43 7.79 -12.49
N ASP A 169 -20.57 8.73 -12.83
CA ASP A 169 -21.02 10.04 -13.25
C ASP A 169 -21.97 9.78 -14.42
N GLU A 170 -23.23 10.18 -14.24
CA GLU A 170 -24.30 10.19 -15.25
C GLU A 170 -23.83 10.74 -16.61
#